data_AF-A0A9P1GB70-F1
#
_entry.id   AF-A0A9P1GB70-F1
#
_cell.length_a   1.000
_cell.length_b   1.000
_cell.length_c   1.000
_cell.angle_alpha   90.00
_cell.angle_beta   90.00
_cell.angle_gamma   90.00
#
_symmetry.space_group_name_H-M   'P 1'
#
loop_
_entity.id
_entity.type
_entity.pdbx_description
1 polymer ?
#
loop_
_entity_poly.entity_id
_entity_poly.type
_entity_poly.pdbx_seq_one_letter_code
_entity_poly.pdbx_strand_id
1 'polypeptide(L)'
;MSTIFHPAMTSVYNLLRAPPAAPTTLPDDGRHQVSFEKVTVNSMRVKWMAELSLEPQSKVSIETTLSLAQSEAPQIHRTLELVTGPDGVIDGVADFHFLLPGQEYVFCLYLERSKDPLLRRSATTGRCGMNLPFHLAMMIPAEMWMTYVGVEHELGEWLGSCPEDMVWAVQPSFELLRGLWRNACFTLPSTGSPVTQCPNPISRYCLDLTRSQPWLRSKKVRRHKGDFRVTVNADYRQTFKHCEKIHLENHRSTWITPDLVSSLDRCRKEDSDLKVYSIELWEKSSGKLAAAIMGLSMGDVFHDYTMATMMRDDRSPGAILTKVVGHLLTEAGYTLWYWGYKNPYMAEYDGQYGGLLMNNAKDFWPRWRSAMEMAASCPEKSPDLAKQVQTGLDLSLL
;
A
#
# COMPACT_ATOMS: atom_id res chain seq x y z
N MET A 1 19.83 4.39 -6.98
CA MET A 1 19.62 3.07 -6.35
C MET A 1 20.13 2.02 -7.32
N SER A 2 21.32 1.49 -7.06
CA SER A 2 21.79 0.27 -7.70
C SER A 2 20.80 -0.84 -7.42
N THR A 3 20.46 -1.62 -8.45
CA THR A 3 19.64 -2.82 -8.41
C THR A 3 19.99 -3.68 -7.20
N ILE A 4 19.18 -3.63 -6.14
CA ILE A 4 19.21 -4.61 -5.05
C ILE A 4 18.38 -5.79 -5.54
N PHE A 5 18.96 -6.60 -6.44
CA PHE A 5 18.50 -7.96 -6.61
C PHE A 5 19.14 -8.78 -5.49
N HIS A 6 18.35 -9.07 -4.45
CA HIS A 6 18.75 -10.06 -3.45
C HIS A 6 18.56 -11.46 -4.06
N PRO A 7 19.61 -12.28 -4.22
CA PRO A 7 19.47 -13.62 -4.75
C PRO A 7 19.12 -14.56 -3.57
N ALA A 8 17.84 -14.70 -3.26
CA ALA A 8 17.40 -15.64 -2.23
C ALA A 8 15.97 -16.15 -2.46
N MET A 9 15.62 -16.62 -3.67
CA MET A 9 14.37 -17.36 -3.90
C MET A 9 14.47 -18.40 -5.03
N THR A 10 15.55 -19.17 -5.08
CA THR A 10 15.66 -20.33 -5.99
C THR A 10 15.08 -21.63 -5.41
N SER A 11 14.46 -21.59 -4.21
CA SER A 11 14.11 -22.80 -3.45
C SER A 11 12.66 -23.29 -3.65
N VAL A 12 11.71 -22.42 -4.01
CA VAL A 12 10.28 -22.80 -4.06
C VAL A 12 9.85 -23.39 -5.41
N TYR A 13 10.62 -23.17 -6.48
CA TYR A 13 10.24 -23.58 -7.84
C TYR A 13 10.59 -25.03 -8.25
N ASN A 14 11.28 -25.80 -7.40
CA ASN A 14 11.78 -27.15 -7.77
C ASN A 14 11.05 -28.34 -7.12
N LEU A 15 9.84 -28.17 -6.59
CA LEU A 15 9.03 -29.26 -6.06
C LEU A 15 7.85 -29.59 -6.99
N LEU A 16 8.15 -30.28 -8.10
CA LEU A 16 7.15 -31.00 -8.90
C LEU A 16 7.52 -32.48 -8.90
N ARG A 17 6.97 -33.25 -7.96
CA ARG A 17 6.89 -34.72 -8.03
C ARG A 17 5.43 -35.12 -8.11
N ALA A 18 5.15 -36.03 -9.06
CA ALA A 18 3.96 -36.82 -9.34
C ALA A 18 2.57 -36.21 -8.99
N PRO A 19 1.62 -36.15 -9.96
CA PRO A 19 0.29 -35.64 -9.69
C PRO A 19 -0.44 -36.54 -8.67
N PRO A 20 -1.02 -35.98 -7.59
CA PRO A 20 -1.93 -36.71 -6.73
C PRO A 20 -3.20 -37.10 -7.51
N ALA A 21 -3.93 -38.09 -6.97
CA ALA A 21 -5.19 -38.54 -7.53
C ALA A 21 -6.15 -37.35 -7.72
N ALA A 22 -6.84 -37.32 -8.87
CA ALA A 22 -7.75 -36.23 -9.23
C ALA A 22 -8.77 -35.99 -8.09
N PRO A 23 -8.90 -34.76 -7.58
CA PRO A 23 -9.84 -34.46 -6.52
C PRO A 23 -11.28 -34.73 -7.00
N THR A 24 -11.97 -35.67 -6.37
CA THR A 24 -13.39 -35.92 -6.63
C THR A 24 -14.22 -34.74 -6.12
N THR A 25 -14.88 -34.04 -7.03
CA THR A 25 -15.91 -33.05 -6.70
C THR A 25 -17.08 -33.74 -6.00
N LEU A 26 -17.54 -33.21 -4.87
CA LEU A 26 -18.78 -33.67 -4.25
C LEU A 26 -19.97 -33.43 -5.20
N PRO A 27 -20.94 -34.36 -5.29
CA PRO A 27 -22.15 -34.15 -6.08
C PRO A 27 -22.85 -32.84 -5.70
N ASP A 28 -23.42 -32.15 -6.68
CA ASP A 28 -24.26 -30.96 -6.43
C ASP A 28 -25.65 -31.44 -6.02
N ASP A 29 -25.96 -31.34 -4.73
CA ASP A 29 -27.27 -31.69 -4.16
C ASP A 29 -28.22 -30.48 -4.10
N GLY A 30 -27.79 -29.32 -4.61
CA GLY A 30 -28.53 -28.06 -4.59
C GLY A 30 -28.59 -27.35 -3.24
N ARG A 31 -28.14 -27.99 -2.14
CA ARG A 31 -28.15 -27.44 -0.77
C ARG A 31 -26.92 -26.60 -0.45
N HIS A 32 -25.83 -26.86 -1.15
CA HIS A 32 -24.57 -26.13 -1.00
C HIS A 32 -24.14 -25.58 -2.35
N GLN A 33 -23.91 -24.26 -2.40
CA GLN A 33 -23.50 -23.59 -3.62
C GLN A 33 -22.15 -22.91 -3.43
N VAL A 34 -21.29 -23.01 -4.44
CA VAL A 34 -20.07 -22.20 -4.54
C VAL A 34 -19.91 -21.66 -5.94
N SER A 35 -19.57 -20.39 -6.01
CA SER A 35 -19.17 -19.71 -7.23
C SER A 35 -17.83 -19.02 -7.03
N PHE A 36 -16.90 -19.27 -7.95
CA PHE A 36 -15.67 -18.50 -8.06
C PHE A 36 -15.93 -17.27 -8.93
N GLU A 37 -15.70 -16.10 -8.35
CA GLU A 37 -15.81 -14.80 -8.99
C GLU A 37 -14.43 -14.13 -9.04
N LYS A 38 -14.27 -13.17 -9.96
CA LYS A 38 -13.07 -12.33 -10.07
C LYS A 38 -11.76 -13.14 -10.01
N VAL A 39 -11.71 -14.28 -10.69
CA VAL A 39 -10.49 -15.09 -10.79
C VAL A 39 -9.48 -14.34 -11.65
N THR A 40 -8.39 -13.88 -11.03
CA THR A 40 -7.28 -13.18 -11.68
C THR A 40 -6.08 -14.12 -11.80
N VAL A 41 -4.95 -13.57 -12.24
CA VAL A 41 -3.67 -14.29 -12.31
C VAL A 41 -3.17 -14.79 -10.95
N ASN A 42 -3.51 -14.12 -9.85
CA ASN A 42 -3.02 -14.44 -8.51
C ASN A 42 -4.06 -14.26 -7.39
N SER A 43 -5.33 -14.03 -7.75
CA SER A 43 -6.39 -13.76 -6.78
C SER A 43 -7.69 -14.46 -7.19
N MET A 44 -8.51 -14.82 -6.20
CA MET A 44 -9.83 -15.45 -6.40
C MET A 44 -10.78 -14.99 -5.31
N ARG A 45 -11.99 -14.61 -5.69
CA ARG A 45 -13.11 -14.38 -4.76
C ARG A 45 -14.03 -15.59 -4.79
N VAL A 46 -14.28 -16.21 -3.65
CA VAL A 46 -15.18 -17.36 -3.53
C VAL A 46 -16.43 -16.92 -2.79
N LYS A 47 -17.58 -16.90 -3.48
CA LYS A 47 -18.87 -16.81 -2.82
C LYS A 47 -19.41 -18.20 -2.57
N TRP A 48 -19.97 -18.39 -1.39
CA TRP A 48 -20.46 -19.68 -0.95
C TRP A 48 -21.75 -19.53 -0.16
N MET A 49 -22.58 -20.56 -0.24
CA MET A 49 -23.80 -20.73 0.54
C MET A 49 -23.89 -22.19 0.97
N ALA A 50 -24.28 -22.43 2.22
CA ALA A 50 -24.53 -23.76 2.74
C ALA A 50 -25.79 -23.78 3.60
N GLU A 51 -26.68 -24.71 3.30
CA GLU A 51 -27.82 -25.05 4.15
C GLU A 51 -27.37 -26.00 5.28
N LEU A 52 -27.55 -25.62 6.54
CA LEU A 52 -27.19 -26.43 7.70
C LEU A 52 -28.43 -26.97 8.40
N SER A 53 -28.38 -28.21 8.86
CA SER A 53 -29.40 -28.80 9.76
C SER A 53 -29.25 -28.28 11.20
N LEU A 54 -29.31 -26.96 11.38
CA LEU A 54 -29.20 -26.29 12.68
C LEU A 54 -30.41 -25.39 12.93
N GLU A 55 -30.71 -25.14 14.20
CA GLU A 55 -31.78 -24.20 14.57
C GLU A 55 -31.47 -22.78 14.06
N PRO A 56 -32.47 -22.02 13.60
CA PRO A 56 -32.28 -20.63 13.19
C PRO A 56 -31.63 -19.80 14.30
N GLN A 57 -30.82 -18.80 13.92
CA GLN A 57 -30.08 -17.94 14.84
C GLN A 57 -29.01 -18.66 15.69
N SER A 58 -28.66 -19.91 15.35
CA SER A 58 -27.51 -20.58 15.94
C SER A 58 -26.21 -19.92 15.48
N LYS A 59 -25.30 -19.67 16.43
CA LYS A 59 -23.92 -19.28 16.14
C LYS A 59 -23.16 -20.49 15.61
N VAL A 60 -22.44 -20.29 14.51
CA VAL A 60 -21.63 -21.32 13.88
C VAL A 60 -20.26 -20.76 13.54
N SER A 61 -19.24 -21.58 13.74
CA SER A 61 -17.88 -21.27 13.30
C SER A 61 -17.60 -22.08 12.04
N ILE A 62 -17.15 -21.37 11.01
CA ILE A 62 -16.92 -21.90 9.67
C ILE A 62 -15.45 -21.70 9.33
N GLU A 63 -14.83 -22.77 8.83
CA GLU A 63 -13.46 -22.73 8.35
C GLU A 63 -13.46 -22.84 6.83
N THR A 64 -12.75 -21.93 6.17
CA THR A 64 -12.51 -21.99 4.73
C THR A 64 -11.04 -22.27 4.51
N THR A 65 -10.75 -23.20 3.60
CA THR A 65 -9.38 -23.46 3.17
C THR A 65 -9.27 -23.37 1.66
N LEU A 66 -8.14 -22.88 1.19
CA LEU A 66 -7.75 -22.96 -0.22
C LEU A 66 -6.37 -23.63 -0.31
N SER A 67 -6.31 -24.75 -1.03
CA SER A 67 -5.12 -25.59 -1.13
C SER A 67 -4.77 -25.83 -2.59
N LEU A 68 -3.49 -25.90 -2.92
CA LEU A 68 -3.04 -26.26 -4.26
C LEU A 68 -3.42 -27.72 -4.56
N ALA A 69 -4.10 -28.00 -5.67
CA ALA A 69 -4.63 -29.33 -5.98
C ALA A 69 -3.56 -30.42 -6.03
N GLN A 70 -2.33 -30.04 -6.40
CA GLN A 70 -1.19 -30.94 -6.58
C GLN A 70 -0.26 -31.04 -5.37
N SER A 71 -0.57 -30.36 -4.26
CA SER A 71 0.36 -30.25 -3.13
C SER A 71 -0.33 -30.43 -1.78
N GLU A 72 0.39 -31.07 -0.87
CA GLU A 72 0.06 -31.08 0.57
C GLU A 72 0.52 -29.80 1.29
N ALA A 73 1.17 -28.88 0.57
CA ALA A 73 1.73 -27.63 1.08
C ALA A 73 0.63 -26.57 1.41
N PRO A 74 0.99 -25.39 1.96
CA PRO A 74 0.17 -24.68 2.92
C PRO A 74 -1.20 -24.29 2.39
N GLN A 75 -2.19 -24.57 3.23
CA GLN A 75 -3.57 -24.18 3.05
C GLN A 75 -3.72 -22.73 3.49
N ILE A 76 -4.31 -21.87 2.67
CA ILE A 76 -4.76 -20.56 3.16
C ILE A 76 -6.01 -20.83 4.00
N HIS A 77 -5.90 -20.73 5.32
CA HIS A 77 -6.97 -20.98 6.27
C HIS A 77 -7.59 -19.65 6.71
N ARG A 78 -8.93 -19.58 6.74
CA ARG A 78 -9.67 -18.51 7.40
C ARG A 78 -10.81 -19.10 8.24
N THR A 79 -11.00 -18.56 9.43
CA THR A 79 -12.15 -18.88 10.30
C THR A 79 -13.10 -17.69 10.34
N LEU A 80 -14.40 -17.97 10.22
CA LEU A 80 -15.49 -17.00 10.21
C LEU A 80 -16.53 -17.40 11.26
N GLU A 81 -16.90 -16.47 12.12
CA GLU A 81 -18.01 -16.64 13.05
C GLU A 81 -19.28 -16.06 12.44
N LEU A 82 -20.31 -16.89 12.25
CA LEU A 82 -21.55 -16.54 11.57
C LEU A 82 -22.77 -16.92 12.40
N VAL A 83 -23.93 -16.40 12.00
CA VAL A 83 -25.22 -16.75 12.57
C VAL A 83 -26.09 -17.30 11.44
N THR A 84 -26.70 -18.45 11.68
CA THR A 84 -27.62 -19.09 10.72
C THR A 84 -28.84 -18.21 10.46
N GLY A 85 -29.23 -18.11 9.18
CA GLY A 85 -30.46 -17.44 8.77
C GLY A 85 -31.73 -18.18 9.22
N PRO A 86 -32.91 -17.62 8.93
CA PRO A 86 -34.21 -18.21 9.29
C PRO A 86 -34.42 -19.65 8.81
N ASP A 87 -33.79 -20.02 7.70
CA ASP A 87 -33.93 -21.33 7.07
C ASP A 87 -32.72 -22.25 7.34
N GLY A 88 -31.87 -21.93 8.33
CA GLY A 88 -30.63 -22.67 8.59
C GLY A 88 -29.52 -22.41 7.56
N VAL A 89 -29.74 -21.50 6.61
CA VAL A 89 -28.78 -21.13 5.57
C VAL A 89 -27.73 -20.17 6.12
N ILE A 90 -26.47 -20.40 5.73
CA ILE A 90 -25.38 -19.46 5.88
C ILE A 90 -24.75 -19.17 4.52
N ASP A 91 -24.27 -17.96 4.34
CA ASP A 91 -23.53 -17.55 3.16
C ASP A 91 -22.35 -16.66 3.55
N GLY A 92 -21.39 -16.56 2.64
CA GLY A 92 -20.20 -15.76 2.87
C GLY A 92 -19.34 -15.56 1.63
N VAL A 93 -18.33 -14.72 1.81
CA VAL A 93 -17.33 -14.41 0.79
C VAL A 93 -15.95 -14.63 1.37
N ALA A 94 -15.10 -15.35 0.65
CA ALA A 94 -13.70 -15.54 0.99
C ALA A 94 -12.82 -15.05 -0.17
N ASP A 95 -11.93 -14.10 0.12
CA ASP A 95 -10.97 -13.58 -0.84
C ASP A 95 -9.59 -14.23 -0.61
N PHE A 96 -8.97 -14.72 -1.68
CA PHE A 96 -7.65 -15.34 -1.68
C PHE A 96 -6.74 -14.58 -2.65
N HIS A 97 -5.52 -14.27 -2.22
CA HIS A 97 -4.58 -13.42 -2.95
C HIS A 97 -3.18 -14.03 -2.89
N PHE A 98 -2.27 -13.54 -3.74
CA PHE A 98 -0.90 -14.03 -3.87
C PHE A 98 -0.81 -15.51 -4.22
N LEU A 99 -1.77 -15.99 -5.01
CA LEU A 99 -1.82 -17.34 -5.55
C LEU A 99 -0.83 -17.50 -6.70
N LEU A 100 -0.38 -18.73 -6.91
CA LEU A 100 0.47 -19.08 -8.04
C LEU A 100 -0.35 -19.01 -9.34
N PRO A 101 0.19 -18.38 -10.40
CA PRO A 101 -0.49 -18.30 -11.69
C PRO A 101 -0.67 -19.64 -12.40
N GLY A 102 -1.80 -19.81 -13.08
CA GLY A 102 -2.13 -20.98 -13.87
C GLY A 102 -2.21 -22.29 -13.08
N GLN A 103 -2.43 -22.21 -11.77
CA GLN A 103 -2.50 -23.36 -10.89
C GLN A 103 -3.94 -23.66 -10.47
N GLU A 104 -4.27 -24.94 -10.32
CA GLU A 104 -5.55 -25.39 -9.80
C GLU A 104 -5.54 -25.38 -8.26
N TYR A 105 -6.53 -24.71 -7.68
CA TYR A 105 -6.77 -24.66 -6.25
C TYR A 105 -8.09 -25.33 -5.90
N VAL A 106 -8.10 -26.02 -4.75
CA VAL A 106 -9.27 -26.67 -4.17
C VAL A 106 -9.72 -25.84 -2.97
N PHE A 107 -10.91 -25.27 -3.06
CA PHE A 107 -11.62 -24.62 -1.97
C PHE A 107 -12.41 -25.66 -1.20
N CYS A 108 -12.28 -25.63 0.13
CA CYS A 108 -13.07 -26.41 1.05
C CYS A 108 -13.74 -25.52 2.09
N LEU A 109 -14.98 -25.83 2.42
CA LEU A 109 -15.77 -25.23 3.49
C LEU A 109 -16.01 -26.27 4.57
N TYR A 110 -15.67 -25.99 5.81
CA TYR A 110 -15.87 -26.88 6.95
C TYR A 110 -16.73 -26.19 8.01
N LEU A 111 -17.56 -26.98 8.68
CA LEU A 111 -18.03 -26.63 10.01
C LEU A 111 -16.89 -26.85 11.01
N GLU A 112 -16.66 -25.95 11.96
CA GLU A 112 -15.56 -26.03 12.93
C GLU A 112 -15.49 -27.43 13.55
N ARG A 113 -14.28 -28.02 13.56
CA ARG A 113 -13.97 -29.38 14.07
C ARG A 113 -14.54 -30.54 13.23
N SER A 114 -15.27 -30.29 12.15
CA SER A 114 -15.62 -31.33 11.18
C SER A 114 -14.37 -31.81 10.44
N LYS A 115 -14.28 -33.12 10.21
CA LYS A 115 -13.23 -33.71 9.36
C LYS A 115 -13.61 -33.63 7.88
N ASP A 116 -14.90 -33.69 7.59
CA ASP A 116 -15.43 -33.72 6.24
C ASP A 116 -15.87 -32.31 5.83
N PRO A 117 -15.48 -31.84 4.64
CA PRO A 117 -15.93 -30.54 4.15
C PRO A 117 -17.42 -30.60 3.79
N LEU A 118 -18.15 -29.57 4.20
CA LEU A 118 -19.52 -29.32 3.73
C LEU A 118 -19.55 -29.11 2.21
N LEU A 119 -18.51 -28.46 1.70
CA LEU A 119 -18.38 -28.18 0.28
C LEU A 119 -16.93 -28.28 -0.16
N ARG A 120 -16.74 -28.85 -1.36
CA ARG A 120 -15.44 -28.96 -2.03
C ARG A 120 -15.58 -28.62 -3.51
N ARG A 121 -14.87 -27.59 -3.98
CA ARG A 121 -14.84 -27.17 -5.38
C ARG A 121 -13.44 -26.72 -5.77
N SER A 122 -13.06 -26.91 -7.04
CA SER A 122 -11.80 -26.41 -7.56
C SER A 122 -11.99 -25.33 -8.59
N ALA A 123 -10.98 -24.48 -8.75
CA ALA A 123 -10.86 -23.53 -9.82
C ALA A 123 -9.38 -23.23 -10.10
N THR A 124 -9.09 -22.76 -11.31
CA THR A 124 -7.72 -22.48 -11.76
C THR A 124 -7.49 -20.99 -11.86
N THR A 125 -6.39 -20.48 -11.32
CA THR A 125 -5.99 -19.08 -11.49
C THR A 125 -5.66 -18.75 -12.94
N GLY A 126 -5.76 -17.46 -13.30
CA GLY A 126 -5.34 -16.99 -14.61
C GLY A 126 -3.86 -17.31 -14.88
N ARG A 127 -3.51 -17.53 -16.14
CA ARG A 127 -2.11 -17.66 -16.56
C ARG A 127 -1.42 -16.28 -16.54
N CYS A 128 -0.10 -16.29 -16.38
CA CYS A 128 0.71 -15.07 -16.50
C CYS A 128 0.38 -14.30 -17.79
N GLY A 129 0.13 -13.00 -17.67
CA GLY A 129 -0.14 -12.14 -18.82
C GLY A 129 -1.50 -12.31 -19.47
N MET A 130 -2.43 -13.06 -18.87
CA MET A 130 -3.81 -13.10 -19.33
C MET A 130 -4.37 -11.67 -19.37
N ASN A 131 -4.91 -11.26 -20.52
CA ASN A 131 -5.40 -9.91 -20.82
C ASN A 131 -4.34 -8.82 -21.04
N LEU A 132 -3.06 -9.18 -21.14
CA LEU A 132 -2.00 -8.25 -21.54
C LEU A 132 -1.49 -8.58 -22.95
N PRO A 133 -1.03 -7.58 -23.72
CA PRO A 133 -0.27 -7.83 -24.93
C PRO A 133 0.90 -8.78 -24.66
N PHE A 134 1.08 -9.79 -25.51
CA PHE A 134 2.07 -10.85 -25.31
C PHE A 134 3.48 -10.34 -24.98
N HIS A 135 3.92 -9.26 -25.65
CA HIS A 135 5.23 -8.67 -25.39
C HIS A 135 5.35 -8.08 -23.97
N LEU A 136 4.27 -7.51 -23.40
CA LEU A 136 4.27 -7.01 -22.02
C LEU A 136 4.24 -8.16 -21.01
N ALA A 137 3.47 -9.21 -21.30
CA ALA A 137 3.43 -10.42 -20.48
C ALA A 137 4.82 -11.05 -20.31
N MET A 138 5.59 -11.10 -21.39
CA MET A 138 6.95 -11.66 -21.40
C MET A 138 8.00 -10.78 -20.69
N MET A 139 7.69 -9.51 -20.40
CA MET A 139 8.61 -8.60 -19.72
C MET A 139 8.57 -8.75 -18.19
N ILE A 140 7.55 -9.40 -17.64
CA ILE A 140 7.43 -9.62 -16.21
C ILE A 140 7.98 -11.01 -15.87
N PRO A 141 9.02 -11.10 -15.03
CA PRO A 141 9.51 -12.38 -14.49
C PRO A 141 8.38 -13.21 -13.86
N ALA A 142 8.44 -14.53 -14.02
CA ALA A 142 7.39 -15.45 -13.57
C ALA A 142 7.03 -15.25 -12.07
N GLU A 143 8.04 -14.99 -11.25
CA GLU A 143 7.94 -14.75 -9.82
C GLU A 143 7.14 -13.49 -9.45
N MET A 144 7.19 -12.44 -10.27
CA MET A 144 6.51 -11.18 -9.98
C MET A 144 5.00 -11.26 -10.17
N TRP A 145 4.49 -12.28 -10.89
CA TRP A 145 3.06 -12.47 -11.09
C TRP A 145 2.32 -12.81 -9.81
N MET A 146 2.99 -13.39 -8.81
CA MET A 146 2.40 -13.64 -7.50
C MET A 146 2.01 -12.34 -6.79
N THR A 147 2.80 -11.27 -6.96
CA THR A 147 2.59 -9.95 -6.36
C THR A 147 2.16 -8.89 -7.39
N TYR A 148 1.69 -9.33 -8.56
CA TYR A 148 1.14 -8.46 -9.58
C TYR A 148 -0.19 -7.84 -9.15
N VAL A 149 -0.38 -6.58 -9.54
CA VAL A 149 -1.59 -5.79 -9.30
C VAL A 149 -1.98 -5.10 -10.60
N GLY A 150 -3.16 -5.44 -11.08
CA GLY A 150 -3.76 -4.92 -12.31
C GLY A 150 -5.16 -4.35 -12.10
N VAL A 151 -5.76 -3.83 -13.16
CA VAL A 151 -7.11 -3.21 -13.16
C VAL A 151 -8.23 -4.20 -12.81
N GLU A 152 -7.98 -5.49 -12.93
CA GLU A 152 -8.89 -6.57 -12.55
C GLU A 152 -8.93 -6.81 -11.03
N HIS A 153 -7.99 -6.24 -10.27
CA HIS A 153 -7.90 -6.42 -8.83
C HIS A 153 -8.70 -5.36 -8.09
N GLU A 154 -9.51 -5.79 -7.12
CA GLU A 154 -10.11 -4.91 -6.13
C GLU A 154 -9.11 -4.70 -4.99
N LEU A 155 -8.42 -3.56 -4.99
CA LEU A 155 -7.38 -3.26 -4.00
C LEU A 155 -7.98 -3.02 -2.62
N GLY A 156 -7.28 -3.47 -1.58
CA GLY A 156 -7.75 -3.33 -0.21
C GLY A 156 -6.83 -4.02 0.79
N GLU A 157 -7.44 -4.56 1.84
CA GLU A 157 -6.75 -5.13 3.00
C GLU A 157 -5.71 -6.19 2.71
N TRP A 158 -5.95 -6.99 1.69
CA TRP A 158 -5.04 -8.06 1.32
C TRP A 158 -3.64 -7.56 0.96
N LEU A 159 -3.48 -6.30 0.50
CA LEU A 159 -2.17 -5.70 0.24
C LEU A 159 -1.33 -5.61 1.53
N GLY A 160 -1.96 -5.46 2.70
CA GLY A 160 -1.28 -5.49 3.99
C GLY A 160 -0.58 -6.82 4.28
N SER A 161 -1.09 -7.91 3.70
CA SER A 161 -0.61 -9.28 3.86
C SER A 161 0.28 -9.76 2.70
N CYS A 162 0.79 -8.84 1.88
CA CYS A 162 1.71 -9.16 0.80
C CYS A 162 2.93 -9.92 1.35
N PRO A 163 3.30 -11.07 0.76
CA PRO A 163 4.44 -11.88 1.23
C PRO A 163 5.79 -11.25 0.91
N GLU A 164 5.80 -10.22 0.06
CA GLU A 164 6.98 -9.49 -0.36
C GLU A 164 6.85 -8.00 -0.06
N ASP A 165 7.98 -7.31 -0.07
CA ASP A 165 8.03 -5.87 0.12
C ASP A 165 7.55 -5.08 -1.11
N MET A 166 7.31 -5.73 -2.26
CA MET A 166 6.96 -5.08 -3.52
C MET A 166 5.71 -5.69 -4.11
N VAL A 167 4.89 -4.85 -4.74
CA VAL A 167 3.90 -5.28 -5.73
C VAL A 167 4.25 -4.67 -7.09
N TRP A 168 3.69 -5.23 -8.16
CA TRP A 168 4.06 -4.87 -9.52
C TRP A 168 2.84 -4.47 -10.34
N ALA A 169 2.92 -3.37 -11.06
CA ALA A 169 1.88 -2.97 -12.00
C ALA A 169 2.45 -2.83 -13.42
N VAL A 170 1.63 -3.08 -14.42
CA VAL A 170 2.01 -2.96 -15.84
C VAL A 170 1.21 -1.85 -16.46
N GLN A 171 1.92 -0.87 -17.02
CA GLN A 171 1.38 0.33 -17.67
C GLN A 171 0.15 0.87 -16.92
N PRO A 172 0.31 1.16 -15.62
CA PRO A 172 -0.85 1.43 -14.79
C PRO A 172 -1.58 2.67 -15.30
N SER A 173 -2.91 2.55 -15.48
CA SER A 173 -3.75 3.71 -15.74
C SER A 173 -3.75 4.66 -14.55
N PHE A 174 -4.28 5.87 -14.74
CA PHE A 174 -4.46 6.81 -13.65
C PHE A 174 -5.28 6.20 -12.49
N GLU A 175 -6.32 5.44 -12.81
CA GLU A 175 -7.22 4.80 -11.85
C GLU A 175 -6.49 3.74 -11.03
N LEU A 176 -5.61 2.95 -11.67
CA LEU A 176 -4.79 1.98 -10.97
C LEU A 176 -3.75 2.66 -10.07
N LEU A 177 -3.07 3.71 -10.56
CA LEU A 177 -2.12 4.51 -9.76
C LEU A 177 -2.82 5.13 -8.54
N ARG A 178 -3.98 5.74 -8.76
CA ARG A 178 -4.82 6.31 -7.70
C ARG A 178 -5.23 5.23 -6.70
N GLY A 179 -5.65 4.06 -7.17
CA GLY A 179 -5.97 2.92 -6.32
C GLY A 179 -4.79 2.49 -5.45
N LEU A 180 -3.59 2.38 -6.04
CA LEU A 180 -2.36 2.04 -5.31
C LEU A 180 -2.05 3.06 -4.21
N TRP A 181 -2.12 4.37 -4.51
CA TRP A 181 -1.89 5.42 -3.52
C TRP A 181 -2.94 5.43 -2.41
N ARG A 182 -4.21 5.20 -2.75
CA ARG A 182 -5.29 5.05 -1.76
C ARG A 182 -5.05 3.87 -0.82
N ASN A 183 -4.30 2.86 -1.25
CA ASN A 183 -3.93 1.68 -0.46
C ASN A 183 -2.46 1.75 0.02
N ALA A 184 -1.94 2.95 0.24
CA ALA A 184 -0.60 3.20 0.80
C ALA A 184 0.57 2.59 0.01
N CYS A 185 0.41 2.23 -1.24
CA CYS A 185 1.52 1.76 -2.07
C CYS A 185 2.26 2.97 -2.66
N PHE A 186 3.59 2.91 -2.66
CA PHE A 186 4.40 3.81 -3.48
C PHE A 186 4.28 3.42 -4.95
N THR A 187 4.58 4.32 -5.87
CA THR A 187 4.70 3.99 -7.30
C THR A 187 5.98 4.58 -7.87
N LEU A 188 6.86 3.72 -8.34
CA LEU A 188 8.16 4.07 -8.90
C LEU A 188 8.15 3.69 -10.40
N PRO A 189 7.44 4.44 -11.26
CA PRO A 189 7.49 4.21 -12.69
C PRO A 189 8.87 4.55 -13.22
N SER A 190 9.26 3.94 -14.33
CA SER A 190 10.53 4.24 -14.98
C SER A 190 10.28 4.58 -16.44
N THR A 191 10.89 5.66 -16.93
CA THR A 191 10.75 6.09 -18.32
C THR A 191 11.19 4.97 -19.26
N GLY A 192 10.30 4.56 -20.17
CA GLY A 192 10.55 3.47 -21.12
C GLY A 192 10.35 2.05 -20.56
N SER A 193 10.05 1.90 -19.27
CA SER A 193 9.61 0.63 -18.70
C SER A 193 8.08 0.55 -18.67
N PRO A 194 7.47 -0.54 -19.16
CA PRO A 194 6.06 -0.78 -18.96
C PRO A 194 5.76 -1.28 -17.54
N VAL A 195 6.77 -1.66 -16.76
CA VAL A 195 6.60 -2.15 -15.39
C VAL A 195 6.85 -1.02 -14.40
N THR A 196 5.89 -0.81 -13.52
CA THR A 196 5.97 0.09 -12.37
C THR A 196 6.22 -0.74 -11.12
N GLN A 197 7.29 -0.41 -10.42
CA GLN A 197 7.58 -0.92 -9.09
C GLN A 197 6.67 -0.25 -8.08
N CYS A 198 5.94 -1.00 -7.27
CA CYS A 198 5.04 -0.45 -6.29
C CYS A 198 5.43 -0.92 -4.90
N PRO A 199 6.33 -0.20 -4.21
CA PRO A 199 6.74 -0.62 -2.89
C PRO A 199 5.61 -0.68 -1.88
N ASN A 200 5.55 -1.81 -1.18
CA ASN A 200 4.57 -2.20 -0.17
C ASN A 200 5.28 -2.96 0.97
N PRO A 201 6.14 -2.26 1.76
CA PRO A 201 6.97 -2.92 2.76
C PRO A 201 6.16 -3.74 3.76
N ILE A 202 6.63 -4.95 4.10
CA ILE A 202 6.08 -5.77 5.18
C ILE A 202 6.24 -5.05 6.53
N SER A 203 7.32 -4.28 6.67
CA SER A 203 7.58 -3.40 7.81
C SER A 203 7.70 -1.96 7.35
N ARG A 204 6.70 -1.15 7.71
CA ARG A 204 6.57 0.24 7.30
C ARG A 204 7.23 1.15 8.33
N TYR A 205 8.13 2.02 7.87
CA TYR A 205 8.82 2.98 8.73
C TYR A 205 7.96 4.23 8.92
N CYS A 206 7.64 4.53 10.17
CA CYS A 206 6.67 5.57 10.53
C CYS A 206 7.15 6.39 11.74
N LEU A 207 6.51 7.55 11.92
CA LEU A 207 6.51 8.32 13.15
C LEU A 207 5.08 8.38 13.70
N ASP A 208 4.93 8.03 14.96
CA ASP A 208 3.65 8.17 15.69
C ASP A 208 3.52 9.61 16.21
N LEU A 209 2.72 10.43 15.51
CA LEU A 209 2.56 11.84 15.81
C LEU A 209 1.66 12.10 17.03
N THR A 210 0.96 11.07 17.53
CA THR A 210 0.20 11.15 18.79
C THR A 210 1.12 11.26 20.01
N ARG A 211 2.40 10.89 19.84
CA ARG A 211 3.43 11.05 20.87
C ARG A 211 3.99 12.45 20.79
N SER A 212 3.89 13.20 21.89
CA SER A 212 4.39 14.57 21.93
C SER A 212 5.89 14.62 21.63
N GLN A 213 6.24 15.27 20.52
CA GLN A 213 7.61 15.56 20.13
C GLN A 213 7.85 17.07 20.18
N PRO A 214 8.91 17.56 20.84
CA PRO A 214 9.21 18.98 20.90
C PRO A 214 9.89 19.46 19.62
N TRP A 215 9.20 19.33 18.48
CA TRP A 215 9.68 19.59 17.11
C TRP A 215 10.48 20.90 16.99
N LEU A 216 9.90 22.01 17.47
CA LEU A 216 10.46 23.36 17.36
C LEU A 216 11.57 23.67 18.38
N ARG A 217 11.82 22.79 19.36
CA ARG A 217 12.91 22.99 20.35
C ARG A 217 14.30 22.61 19.80
N SER A 218 14.39 22.20 18.54
CA SER A 218 15.66 21.98 17.86
C SER A 218 16.51 23.26 17.86
N LYS A 219 17.80 23.14 18.23
CA LYS A 219 18.74 24.27 18.22
C LYS A 219 18.85 24.91 16.84
N LYS A 220 18.83 24.10 15.77
CA LYS A 220 18.91 24.58 14.37
C LYS A 220 17.66 25.36 13.98
N VAL A 221 16.47 24.84 14.30
CA VAL A 221 15.20 25.55 14.04
C VAL A 221 15.20 26.90 14.75
N ARG A 222 15.47 26.94 16.06
CA ARG A 222 15.49 28.22 16.81
C ARG A 222 16.49 29.24 16.27
N ARG A 223 17.67 28.79 15.85
CA ARG A 223 18.73 29.67 15.34
C ARG A 223 18.40 30.22 13.95
N HIS A 224 17.77 29.42 13.09
CA HIS A 224 17.62 29.72 11.67
C HIS A 224 16.18 29.96 11.22
N LYS A 225 15.20 29.96 12.12
CA LYS A 225 13.79 30.23 11.76
C LYS A 225 13.58 31.59 11.08
N GLY A 226 14.44 32.58 11.37
CA GLY A 226 14.41 33.88 10.70
C GLY A 226 14.85 33.81 9.23
N ASP A 227 15.65 32.82 8.85
CA ASP A 227 16.30 32.70 7.53
C ASP A 227 15.38 32.08 6.48
N PHE A 228 14.32 31.39 6.90
CA PHE A 228 13.49 30.57 6.04
C PHE A 228 11.99 30.87 6.18
N ARG A 229 11.24 30.61 5.10
CA ARG A 229 9.77 30.57 5.11
C ARG A 229 9.30 29.23 4.54
N VAL A 230 8.13 28.76 4.98
CA VAL A 230 7.51 27.54 4.46
C VAL A 230 6.26 27.88 3.65
N THR A 231 6.09 27.18 2.54
CA THR A 231 4.84 27.18 1.77
C THR A 231 4.33 25.76 1.56
N VAL A 232 3.04 25.65 1.25
CA VAL A 232 2.43 24.40 0.81
C VAL A 232 1.78 24.66 -0.55
N ASN A 233 2.08 23.81 -1.52
CA ASN A 233 1.57 23.86 -2.89
C ASN A 233 1.87 25.15 -3.65
N ALA A 234 2.93 25.89 -3.29
CA ALA A 234 3.26 27.14 -3.95
C ALA A 234 3.75 26.94 -5.39
N ASP A 235 4.56 25.90 -5.64
CA ASP A 235 5.09 25.62 -6.97
C ASP A 235 5.24 24.12 -7.23
N TYR A 236 4.12 23.40 -7.12
CA TYR A 236 4.05 21.94 -7.13
C TYR A 236 4.85 21.27 -8.26
N ARG A 237 4.66 21.71 -9.51
CA ARG A 237 5.32 21.11 -10.68
C ARG A 237 6.82 21.41 -10.71
N GLN A 238 7.22 22.64 -10.37
CA GLN A 238 8.63 23.00 -10.35
C GLN A 238 9.37 22.32 -9.19
N THR A 239 8.72 22.16 -8.03
CA THR A 239 9.28 21.40 -6.90
C THR A 239 9.58 19.95 -7.30
N PHE A 240 8.67 19.28 -8.01
CA PHE A 240 8.96 17.94 -8.55
C PHE A 240 10.15 17.92 -9.51
N LYS A 241 10.27 18.91 -10.39
CA LYS A 241 11.45 19.03 -11.29
C LYS A 241 12.76 19.18 -10.52
N HIS A 242 12.76 19.90 -9.39
CA HIS A 242 13.94 20.00 -8.53
C HIS A 242 14.28 18.65 -7.89
N CYS A 243 13.28 17.91 -7.39
CA CYS A 243 13.48 16.55 -6.85
C CYS A 243 14.02 15.60 -7.92
N GLU A 244 13.44 15.63 -9.13
CA GLU A 244 13.88 14.84 -10.28
C GLU A 244 15.35 15.12 -10.62
N LYS A 245 15.73 16.39 -10.71
CA LYS A 245 17.11 16.81 -11.00
C LYS A 245 18.08 16.25 -9.96
N ILE A 246 17.75 16.33 -8.67
CA ILE A 246 18.58 15.77 -7.59
C ILE A 246 18.71 14.24 -7.72
N HIS A 247 17.64 13.54 -8.08
CA HIS A 247 17.71 12.08 -8.32
C HIS A 247 18.62 11.75 -9.49
N LEU A 248 18.52 12.47 -10.60
CA LEU A 248 19.37 12.28 -11.78
C LEU A 248 20.85 12.52 -11.45
N GLU A 249 21.15 13.60 -10.72
CA GLU A 249 22.52 13.94 -10.30
C GLU A 249 23.13 12.90 -9.35
N ASN A 250 22.35 12.40 -8.38
CA ASN A 250 22.86 11.46 -7.36
C ASN A 250 22.81 9.98 -7.78
N HIS A 251 21.89 9.60 -8.66
CA HIS A 251 21.55 8.20 -8.90
C HIS A 251 21.50 7.81 -10.38
N ARG A 252 21.78 8.74 -11.30
CA ARG A 252 21.75 8.54 -12.76
C ARG A 252 20.40 8.06 -13.32
N SER A 253 19.35 8.11 -12.51
CA SER A 253 18.00 7.66 -12.84
C SER A 253 17.00 8.32 -11.88
N THR A 254 15.75 8.39 -12.30
CA THR A 254 14.66 8.95 -11.51
C THR A 254 13.38 8.18 -11.81
N TRP A 255 12.57 7.97 -10.78
CA TRP A 255 11.22 7.46 -10.93
C TRP A 255 10.17 8.59 -11.04
N ILE A 256 10.60 9.85 -10.89
CA ILE A 256 9.76 11.03 -11.03
C ILE A 256 9.56 11.28 -12.54
N THR A 257 8.59 10.61 -13.14
CA THR A 257 8.27 10.76 -14.56
C THR A 257 7.23 11.87 -14.78
N PRO A 258 7.14 12.46 -15.99
CA PRO A 258 6.08 13.42 -16.31
C PRO A 258 4.67 12.87 -16.06
N ASP A 259 4.42 11.59 -16.36
CA ASP A 259 3.12 10.94 -16.16
C ASP A 259 2.77 10.77 -14.68
N LEU A 260 3.76 10.45 -13.84
CA LEU A 260 3.59 10.39 -12.39
C LEU A 260 3.21 11.77 -11.84
N VAL A 261 3.97 12.81 -12.22
CA VAL A 261 3.72 14.18 -11.77
C VAL A 261 2.35 14.66 -12.24
N SER A 262 1.96 14.35 -13.47
CA SER A 262 0.64 14.71 -14.00
C SER A 262 -0.48 13.99 -13.25
N SER A 263 -0.31 12.71 -12.95
CA SER A 263 -1.30 11.90 -12.23
C SER A 263 -1.46 12.37 -10.77
N LEU A 264 -0.36 12.64 -10.07
CA LEU A 264 -0.42 13.20 -8.71
C LEU A 264 -0.99 14.63 -8.69
N ASP A 265 -0.69 15.47 -9.69
CA ASP A 265 -1.29 16.81 -9.85
C ASP A 265 -2.79 16.73 -10.13
N ARG A 266 -3.24 15.69 -10.85
CA ARG A 266 -4.67 15.40 -11.05
C ARG A 266 -5.34 15.06 -9.73
N CYS A 267 -4.77 14.12 -8.94
CA CYS A 267 -5.28 13.82 -7.60
C CYS A 267 -5.34 15.05 -6.71
N ARG A 268 -4.28 15.88 -6.71
CA ARG A 268 -4.24 17.14 -5.94
C ARG A 268 -5.42 18.08 -6.20
N LYS A 269 -5.91 18.10 -7.45
CA LYS A 269 -6.96 19.04 -7.91
C LYS A 269 -8.36 18.45 -7.82
N GLU A 270 -8.49 17.15 -8.07
CA GLU A 270 -9.79 16.50 -8.33
C GLU A 270 -10.21 15.53 -7.23
N ASP A 271 -9.28 15.03 -6.41
CA ASP A 271 -9.60 14.00 -5.41
C ASP A 271 -10.10 14.62 -4.10
N SER A 272 -11.20 14.07 -3.57
CA SER A 272 -11.79 14.49 -2.31
C SER A 272 -11.12 13.86 -1.09
N ASP A 273 -10.60 12.64 -1.25
CA ASP A 273 -10.16 11.81 -0.13
C ASP A 273 -8.63 11.77 -0.05
N LEU A 274 -7.97 11.65 -1.21
CA LEU A 274 -6.51 11.60 -1.34
C LEU A 274 -5.97 13.01 -1.60
N LYS A 275 -5.42 13.63 -0.55
CA LYS A 275 -4.80 14.95 -0.68
C LYS A 275 -3.33 14.81 -1.05
N VAL A 276 -2.81 15.72 -1.88
CA VAL A 276 -1.43 15.68 -2.36
C VAL A 276 -0.76 17.04 -2.13
N TYR A 277 0.50 17.00 -1.69
CA TYR A 277 1.21 18.18 -1.22
C TYR A 277 2.61 18.29 -1.82
N SER A 278 3.01 19.52 -2.14
CA SER A 278 4.40 19.95 -2.08
C SER A 278 4.56 20.87 -0.88
N ILE A 279 5.54 20.60 -0.02
CA ILE A 279 5.87 21.44 1.13
C ILE A 279 7.26 21.99 0.90
N GLU A 280 7.39 23.29 0.80
CA GLU A 280 8.60 23.95 0.32
C GLU A 280 9.22 24.84 1.40
N LEU A 281 10.52 24.68 1.65
CA LEU A 281 11.31 25.57 2.48
C LEU A 281 12.10 26.52 1.59
N TRP A 282 11.87 27.82 1.73
CA TRP A 282 12.54 28.87 0.94
C TRP A 282 13.48 29.68 1.80
N GLU A 283 14.70 29.93 1.32
CA GLU A 283 15.60 30.91 1.91
C GLU A 283 15.09 32.32 1.60
N LYS A 284 14.87 33.13 2.64
CA LYS A 284 14.28 34.47 2.47
C LYS A 284 15.19 35.43 1.72
N SER A 285 16.49 35.40 1.98
CA SER A 285 17.45 36.35 1.41
C SER A 285 17.61 36.21 -0.10
N SER A 286 17.58 34.97 -0.62
CA SER A 286 17.78 34.68 -2.04
C SER A 286 16.49 34.35 -2.79
N GLY A 287 15.41 34.03 -2.06
CA GLY A 287 14.18 33.49 -2.63
C GLY A 287 14.33 32.08 -3.20
N LYS A 288 15.46 31.40 -2.99
CA LYS A 288 15.71 30.06 -3.54
C LYS A 288 15.09 28.97 -2.69
N LEU A 289 14.66 27.91 -3.35
CA LEU A 289 14.15 26.70 -2.72
C LEU A 289 15.30 25.94 -2.03
N ALA A 290 15.24 25.80 -0.71
CA ALA A 290 16.29 25.20 0.11
C ALA A 290 16.07 23.71 0.35
N ALA A 291 14.83 23.29 0.62
CA ALA A 291 14.42 21.91 0.77
C ALA A 291 12.94 21.74 0.43
N ALA A 292 12.51 20.52 0.13
CA ALA A 292 11.12 20.19 -0.14
C ALA A 292 10.76 18.78 0.33
N ILE A 293 9.49 18.61 0.70
CA ILE A 293 8.85 17.31 0.94
C ILE A 293 7.65 17.22 0.02
N MET A 294 7.58 16.16 -0.77
CA MET A 294 6.42 15.79 -1.55
C MET A 294 5.70 14.68 -0.81
N GLY A 295 4.40 14.81 -0.61
CA GLY A 295 3.65 13.82 0.14
C GLY A 295 2.20 13.74 -0.31
N LEU A 296 1.52 12.74 0.22
CA LEU A 296 0.07 12.59 0.11
C LEU A 296 -0.50 12.32 1.49
N SER A 297 -1.79 12.56 1.70
CA SER A 297 -2.46 12.14 2.92
C SER A 297 -3.76 11.44 2.61
N MET A 298 -4.06 10.45 3.44
CA MET A 298 -5.35 9.80 3.53
C MET A 298 -5.85 10.00 4.95
N GLY A 299 -6.96 10.71 5.11
CA GLY A 299 -7.47 11.07 6.43
C GLY A 299 -6.42 11.79 7.29
N ASP A 300 -6.10 11.20 8.44
CA ASP A 300 -5.15 11.68 9.44
C ASP A 300 -3.76 11.03 9.34
N VAL A 301 -3.50 10.29 8.25
CA VAL A 301 -2.18 9.73 7.96
C VAL A 301 -1.53 10.51 6.83
N PHE A 302 -0.33 11.04 7.09
CA PHE A 302 0.50 11.70 6.09
C PHE A 302 1.59 10.74 5.61
N HIS A 303 1.73 10.63 4.30
CA HIS A 303 2.70 9.77 3.62
C HIS A 303 3.74 10.64 2.91
N ASP A 304 4.98 10.57 3.37
CA ASP A 304 6.14 11.18 2.72
C ASP A 304 6.50 10.36 1.49
N TYR A 305 6.37 10.97 0.33
CA TYR A 305 6.60 10.34 -0.95
C TYR A 305 8.04 10.53 -1.41
N THR A 306 8.58 11.74 -1.25
CA THR A 306 10.00 12.04 -1.49
C THR A 306 10.41 13.33 -0.80
N MET A 307 11.63 13.37 -0.30
CA MET A 307 12.26 14.56 0.27
C MET A 307 13.51 14.94 -0.51
N ALA A 308 13.71 16.24 -0.74
CA ALA A 308 14.88 16.77 -1.42
C ALA A 308 15.47 17.96 -0.66
N THR A 309 16.80 18.04 -0.58
CA THR A 309 17.53 19.16 0.00
C THR A 309 18.45 19.76 -1.07
N MET A 310 18.05 20.92 -1.58
CA MET A 310 18.70 21.64 -2.68
C MET A 310 19.86 22.49 -2.15
N MET A 311 19.73 23.01 -0.93
CA MET A 311 20.73 23.82 -0.26
C MET A 311 21.48 22.98 0.77
N ARG A 312 22.79 22.82 0.56
CA ARG A 312 23.68 22.04 1.42
C ARG A 312 24.66 22.95 2.14
N ASP A 313 24.29 23.38 3.34
CA ASP A 313 25.12 24.19 4.24
C ASP A 313 24.95 23.78 5.71
N ASP A 314 25.60 24.52 6.62
CA ASP A 314 25.65 24.25 8.05
C ASP A 314 24.29 24.43 8.76
N ARG A 315 23.37 25.18 8.16
CA ARG A 315 21.99 25.37 8.67
C ARG A 315 21.18 24.09 8.58
N SER A 316 21.55 23.19 7.67
CA SER A 316 20.87 21.91 7.38
C SER A 316 19.37 22.05 7.09
N PRO A 317 19.01 22.67 5.95
CA PRO A 317 17.62 22.99 5.60
C PRO A 317 16.69 21.77 5.60
N GLY A 318 17.16 20.60 5.18
CA GLY A 318 16.37 19.36 5.22
C GLY A 318 15.90 19.01 6.65
N ALA A 319 16.79 19.05 7.64
CA ALA A 319 16.44 18.77 9.02
C ALA A 319 15.52 19.84 9.63
N ILE A 320 15.69 21.12 9.23
CA ILE A 320 14.76 22.19 9.62
C ILE A 320 13.38 21.90 9.04
N LEU A 321 13.27 21.58 7.74
CA LEU A 321 12.02 21.26 7.08
C LEU A 321 11.34 20.04 7.73
N THR A 322 12.05 18.95 8.00
CA THR A 322 11.48 17.78 8.69
C THR A 322 10.89 18.15 10.06
N LYS A 323 11.60 18.96 10.86
CA LYS A 323 11.09 19.37 12.18
C LYS A 323 9.88 20.29 12.07
N VAL A 324 9.90 21.24 11.13
CA VAL A 324 8.76 22.14 10.91
C VAL A 324 7.55 21.36 10.41
N VAL A 325 7.72 20.46 9.44
CA VAL A 325 6.62 19.62 8.94
C VAL A 325 6.09 18.71 10.03
N GLY A 326 6.94 18.09 10.85
CA GLY A 326 6.47 17.33 12.00
C GLY A 326 5.59 18.14 12.95
N HIS A 327 5.96 19.40 13.24
CA HIS A 327 5.12 20.30 14.02
C HIS A 327 3.80 20.61 13.31
N LEU A 328 3.84 21.01 12.04
CA LEU A 328 2.64 21.39 11.29
C LEU A 328 1.67 20.20 11.12
N LEU A 329 2.19 18.99 10.93
CA LEU A 329 1.38 17.78 10.87
C LEU A 329 0.69 17.50 12.22
N THR A 330 1.42 17.63 13.33
CA THR A 330 0.84 17.47 14.67
C THR A 330 -0.25 18.52 14.94
N GLU A 331 0.01 19.81 14.68
CA GLU A 331 -0.99 20.88 14.85
C GLU A 331 -2.21 20.68 13.96
N ALA A 332 -1.99 20.11 12.77
CA ALA A 332 -3.08 19.83 11.83
C ALA A 332 -3.96 18.65 12.22
N GLY A 333 -3.56 17.86 13.23
CA GLY A 333 -4.30 16.68 13.68
C GLY A 333 -3.95 15.39 12.94
N TYR A 334 -2.82 15.33 12.23
CA TYR A 334 -2.32 14.06 11.71
C TYR A 334 -1.79 13.19 12.86
N THR A 335 -2.06 11.89 12.81
CA THR A 335 -1.70 10.92 13.86
C THR A 335 -0.52 10.04 13.48
N LEU A 336 -0.22 9.92 12.18
CA LEU A 336 0.86 9.07 11.67
C LEU A 336 1.57 9.74 10.50
N TRP A 337 2.90 9.73 10.53
CA TRP A 337 3.74 10.13 9.41
C TRP A 337 4.46 8.90 8.85
N TYR A 338 4.06 8.45 7.68
CA TYR A 338 4.60 7.27 7.00
C TYR A 338 5.74 7.65 6.06
N TRP A 339 6.90 6.99 6.18
CA TRP A 339 8.16 7.27 5.45
C TRP A 339 8.62 6.15 4.51
N GLY A 340 7.81 5.10 4.32
CA GLY A 340 8.17 3.99 3.45
C GLY A 340 9.12 2.99 4.08
N TYR A 341 10.24 2.72 3.42
CA TYR A 341 11.29 1.85 3.94
C TYR A 341 12.21 2.60 4.88
N LYS A 342 12.68 1.87 5.88
CA LYS A 342 13.82 2.30 6.66
C LYS A 342 15.11 2.05 5.88
N ASN A 343 15.67 3.11 5.30
CA ASN A 343 17.02 3.06 4.73
C ASN A 343 18.08 3.11 5.85
N PRO A 344 19.31 2.59 5.64
CA PRO A 344 20.35 2.57 6.68
C PRO A 344 20.64 3.95 7.31
N TYR A 345 20.65 5.03 6.52
CA TYR A 345 20.89 6.38 7.03
C TYR A 345 19.76 6.87 7.95
N MET A 346 18.54 6.34 7.80
CA MET A 346 17.40 6.71 8.64
C MET A 346 17.49 6.11 10.05
N ALA A 347 18.48 5.25 10.35
CA ALA A 347 18.66 4.72 11.70
C ALA A 347 18.84 5.84 12.75
N GLU A 348 19.44 6.98 12.37
CA GLU A 348 19.57 8.13 13.27
C GLU A 348 18.21 8.76 13.63
N TYR A 349 17.18 8.54 12.82
CA TYR A 349 15.85 9.12 12.99
C TYR A 349 15.04 8.46 14.10
N ASP A 350 15.37 7.22 14.46
CA ASP A 350 14.75 6.52 15.59
C ASP A 350 14.89 7.34 16.88
N GLY A 351 16.12 7.76 17.21
CA GLY A 351 16.39 8.55 18.40
C GLY A 351 16.03 10.03 18.25
N GLN A 352 16.13 10.60 17.04
CA GLN A 352 15.90 12.03 16.81
C GLN A 352 14.42 12.40 16.67
N TYR A 353 13.59 11.50 16.15
CA TYR A 353 12.19 11.75 15.80
C TYR A 353 11.22 10.71 16.40
N GLY A 354 11.73 9.60 16.96
CA GLY A 354 10.89 8.51 17.42
C GLY A 354 10.46 7.57 16.28
N GLY A 355 11.30 7.41 15.26
CA GLY A 355 11.08 6.47 14.16
C GLY A 355 10.86 5.05 14.65
N LEU A 356 9.86 4.36 14.08
CA LEU A 356 9.53 2.98 14.41
C LEU A 356 9.13 2.18 13.16
N LEU A 357 9.30 0.86 13.23
CA LEU A 357 8.80 -0.08 12.23
C LEU A 357 7.44 -0.62 12.68
N MET A 358 6.43 -0.50 11.83
CA MET A 358 5.10 -1.06 12.02
C MET A 358 4.91 -2.26 11.08
N ASN A 359 4.37 -3.38 11.59
CA ASN A 359 4.00 -4.48 10.70
C ASN A 359 2.85 -4.05 9.80
N ASN A 360 2.94 -4.31 8.49
CA ASN A 360 1.98 -3.84 7.51
C ASN A 360 0.57 -4.36 7.79
N ALA A 361 0.40 -5.68 7.87
CA ALA A 361 -0.90 -6.32 8.13
C ALA A 361 -1.46 -6.00 9.52
N LYS A 362 -0.63 -6.10 10.56
CA LYS A 362 -1.09 -6.07 11.96
C LYS A 362 -1.26 -4.66 12.53
N ASP A 363 -0.36 -3.73 12.17
CA ASP A 363 -0.27 -2.43 12.85
C ASP A 363 -0.61 -1.26 11.92
N PHE A 364 -0.01 -1.22 10.73
CA PHE A 364 -0.14 -0.09 9.81
C PHE A 364 -1.48 -0.10 9.08
N TRP A 365 -1.84 -1.23 8.48
CA TRP A 365 -3.02 -1.33 7.62
C TRP A 365 -4.33 -1.02 8.35
N PRO A 366 -4.57 -1.48 9.59
CA PRO A 366 -5.76 -1.07 10.34
C PRO A 366 -5.85 0.45 10.54
N ARG A 367 -4.72 1.12 10.82
CA ARG A 367 -4.67 2.59 10.92
C ARG A 367 -4.95 3.27 9.58
N TRP A 368 -4.34 2.77 8.50
CA TRP A 368 -4.55 3.31 7.15
C TRP A 368 -6.00 3.16 6.69
N ARG A 369 -6.64 2.01 6.96
CA ARG A 369 -8.06 1.78 6.66
C ARG A 369 -8.95 2.76 7.42
N SER A 370 -8.73 2.92 8.73
CA SER A 370 -9.46 3.91 9.53
C SER A 370 -9.34 5.32 8.92
N ALA A 371 -8.15 5.67 8.43
CA ALA A 371 -7.92 6.95 7.78
C ALA A 371 -8.64 7.07 6.42
N MET A 372 -8.69 5.99 5.63
CA MET A 372 -9.49 5.91 4.41
C MET A 372 -10.99 6.09 4.68
N GLU A 373 -11.52 5.41 5.70
CA GLU A 373 -12.92 5.50 6.10
C GLU A 373 -13.26 6.91 6.60
N MET A 374 -12.37 7.54 7.36
CA MET A 374 -12.53 8.93 7.79
C MET A 374 -12.55 9.89 6.60
N ALA A 375 -11.63 9.72 5.64
CA ALA A 375 -11.57 10.54 4.44
C ALA A 375 -12.85 10.42 3.59
N ALA A 376 -13.37 9.20 3.44
CA ALA A 376 -14.59 8.93 2.66
C ALA A 376 -15.87 9.40 3.37
N SER A 377 -15.97 9.25 4.69
CA SER A 377 -17.20 9.54 5.45
C SER A 377 -17.32 11.00 5.89
N CYS A 378 -16.20 11.68 6.16
CA CYS A 378 -16.15 13.05 6.68
C CYS A 378 -14.94 13.81 6.12
N PRO A 379 -14.88 14.07 4.80
CA PRO A 379 -13.72 14.72 4.16
C PRO A 379 -13.40 16.10 4.74
N GLU A 380 -14.41 16.84 5.22
CA GLU A 380 -14.22 18.15 5.86
C GLU A 380 -13.55 18.08 7.24
N LYS A 381 -13.65 16.95 7.94
CA LYS A 381 -12.98 16.73 9.23
C LYS A 381 -11.55 16.21 9.06
N SER A 382 -11.19 15.75 7.86
CA SER A 382 -9.84 15.25 7.60
C SER A 382 -8.85 16.40 7.59
N PRO A 383 -7.71 16.30 8.32
CA PRO A 383 -6.64 17.28 8.30
C PRO A 383 -6.28 17.74 6.88
N ASP A 384 -6.01 19.03 6.73
CA ASP A 384 -5.65 19.65 5.46
C ASP A 384 -4.52 20.65 5.66
N LEU A 385 -3.31 20.18 5.42
CA LEU A 385 -2.12 21.01 5.62
C LEU A 385 -2.14 22.27 4.73
N ALA A 386 -2.69 22.19 3.52
CA ALA A 386 -2.75 23.31 2.59
C ALA A 386 -3.72 24.41 3.05
N LYS A 387 -4.79 24.04 3.77
CA LYS A 387 -5.73 25.02 4.36
C LYS A 387 -5.15 25.71 5.59
N GLN A 388 -4.33 25.00 6.38
CA GLN A 388 -3.79 25.51 7.63
C GLN A 388 -2.54 26.36 7.43
N VAL A 389 -1.67 25.95 6.52
CA VAL A 389 -0.46 26.69 6.17
C VAL A 389 -0.78 27.59 4.98
N GLN A 390 -1.52 28.66 5.24
CA GLN A 390 -1.74 29.70 4.22
C GLN A 390 -0.41 30.31 3.77
N THR A 391 -0.37 30.74 2.52
CA THR A 391 0.82 31.12 1.74
C THR A 391 1.90 31.86 2.54
N GLY A 392 3.05 31.22 2.71
CA GLY A 392 4.29 31.86 3.14
C GLY A 392 4.45 32.02 4.64
N LEU A 393 4.14 30.97 5.42
CA LEU A 393 4.38 30.93 6.86
C LEU A 393 5.84 31.29 7.16
N ASP A 394 6.02 32.46 7.76
CA ASP A 394 7.30 32.89 8.29
C ASP A 394 7.60 32.06 9.53
N LEU A 395 8.69 31.27 9.50
CA LEU A 395 9.03 30.39 10.62
C LEU A 395 9.38 31.16 11.89
N SER A 396 9.62 32.47 11.83
CA SER A 396 9.77 33.29 13.04
C SER A 396 8.48 33.42 13.86
N LEU A 397 7.31 33.16 13.24
CA LEU A 397 5.99 33.17 13.88
C LEU A 397 5.67 31.85 14.60
N LEU A 398 6.47 30.79 14.35
CA LEU A 398 6.49 29.54 15.12
C LEU A 398 7.49 29.65 16.27
#